data_AF-A0A401P254-F1
#
_entry.id   AF-A0A401P254-F1
#
_cell.length_a   1.000
_cell.length_b   1.000
_cell.length_c   1.000
_cell.angle_alpha   90.00
_cell.angle_beta   90.00
_cell.angle_gamma   90.00
#
_symmetry.space_group_name_H-M   'P 1'
#
loop_
_entity.id
_entity.type
_entity.pdbx_description
1 polymer ?
#
loop_
_entity_poly.entity_id
_entity_poly.type
_entity_poly.pdbx_seq_one_letter_code
_entity_poly.pdbx_strand_id
1 'polypeptide(L)'
;MSRVRGSSRQGDGAASKNKPDNTAFTQQRLPAWQPFLSAGYVLPTFFLLGLIFIAIGLGLYFTSNTVIEIELDYTGNSPNSLCHRCTKNDTKDCKCTIHFMVNKTLPVRTVEDPAI
;
A
#
# COMPACT_ATOMS: atom_id res chain seq x y z
N MET A 1 -28.71 -23.87 -52.40
CA MET A 1 -30.00 -24.60 -52.44
C MET A 1 -30.15 -25.22 -51.05
N SER A 2 -31.18 -24.95 -50.24
CA SER A 2 -32.60 -24.78 -50.55
C SER A 2 -33.29 -23.84 -49.56
N ARG A 3 -34.37 -23.22 -50.04
CA ARG A 3 -35.23 -22.25 -49.37
C ARG A 3 -36.40 -22.99 -48.73
N VAL A 4 -36.78 -22.67 -47.50
CA VAL A 4 -38.11 -22.98 -46.95
C VAL A 4 -38.73 -21.69 -46.43
N ARG A 5 -39.88 -21.31 -47.01
CA ARG A 5 -40.77 -20.25 -46.51
C ARG A 5 -41.70 -20.85 -45.47
N GLY A 6 -41.99 -20.09 -44.41
CA GLY A 6 -43.13 -20.30 -43.51
C GLY A 6 -43.56 -18.96 -42.94
N SER A 7 -44.76 -18.53 -43.32
CA SER A 7 -45.43 -17.28 -42.95
C SER A 7 -46.18 -17.43 -41.62
N SER A 8 -46.20 -16.39 -40.80
CA SER A 8 -47.43 -15.91 -40.14
C SER A 8 -47.17 -14.59 -39.40
N ARG A 9 -47.80 -13.52 -39.89
CA ARG A 9 -48.11 -12.33 -39.08
C ARG A 9 -49.38 -12.68 -38.29
N GLN A 10 -49.29 -12.77 -36.98
CA GLN A 10 -50.45 -12.70 -36.10
C GLN A 10 -50.27 -11.45 -35.25
N GLY A 11 -51.20 -10.49 -35.38
CA GLY A 11 -51.25 -9.34 -34.49
C GLY A 11 -51.76 -9.78 -33.12
N ASP A 12 -50.95 -9.54 -32.09
CA ASP A 12 -51.35 -9.64 -30.68
C ASP A 12 -51.40 -8.23 -30.08
N GLY A 13 -52.48 -7.51 -30.37
CA GLY A 13 -52.73 -6.13 -29.92
C GLY A 13 -53.23 -5.98 -28.48
N ALA A 14 -53.19 -7.02 -27.63
CA ALA A 14 -53.67 -6.92 -26.24
C ALA A 14 -52.85 -7.69 -25.19
N ALA A 15 -51.81 -8.44 -25.59
CA ALA A 15 -51.02 -9.27 -24.66
C ALA A 15 -49.66 -8.66 -24.26
N SER A 16 -49.29 -7.48 -24.79
CA SER A 16 -47.94 -6.92 -24.62
C SER A 16 -47.83 -5.63 -23.80
N LYS A 17 -48.94 -4.96 -23.42
CA LYS A 17 -48.88 -3.63 -22.77
C LYS A 17 -48.26 -3.62 -21.36
N ASN A 18 -48.37 -4.74 -20.63
CA ASN A 18 -47.89 -4.86 -19.25
C ASN A 18 -46.79 -5.93 -19.09
N LYS A 19 -46.16 -6.36 -20.21
CA LYS A 19 -45.16 -7.41 -20.15
C LYS A 19 -43.80 -6.77 -19.81
N PRO A 20 -43.16 -7.16 -18.70
CA PRO A 20 -41.86 -6.62 -18.33
C PRO A 20 -40.78 -7.03 -19.33
N ASP A 21 -39.80 -6.14 -19.51
CA ASP A 21 -38.72 -6.34 -20.46
C ASP A 21 -37.85 -7.55 -20.10
N ASN A 22 -37.64 -8.42 -21.08
CA ASN A 22 -36.88 -9.66 -20.96
C ASN A 22 -35.38 -9.42 -21.21
N THR A 23 -34.78 -8.49 -20.47
CA THR A 23 -33.33 -8.24 -20.52
C THR A 23 -32.67 -8.86 -19.29
N ALA A 24 -31.41 -9.30 -19.42
CA ALA A 24 -30.67 -9.89 -18.31
C ALA A 24 -30.55 -8.96 -17.09
N PHE A 25 -30.55 -7.64 -17.32
CA PHE A 25 -30.50 -6.60 -16.29
C PHE A 25 -31.80 -6.46 -15.52
N THR A 26 -32.92 -6.25 -16.21
CA THR A 26 -34.25 -6.15 -15.56
C THR A 26 -34.65 -7.45 -14.85
N GLN A 27 -34.11 -8.59 -15.28
CA GLN A 27 -34.34 -9.89 -14.65
C GLN A 27 -33.29 -10.27 -13.59
N GLN A 28 -32.29 -9.42 -13.33
CA GLN A 28 -31.22 -9.68 -12.36
C GLN A 28 -30.44 -10.99 -12.62
N ARG A 29 -30.30 -11.36 -13.90
CA ARG A 29 -29.51 -12.52 -14.36
C ARG A 29 -28.19 -12.08 -14.97
N LEU A 30 -27.62 -10.98 -14.47
CA LEU A 30 -26.26 -10.63 -14.87
C LEU A 30 -25.32 -11.74 -14.40
N PRO A 31 -24.35 -12.15 -15.23
CA PRO A 31 -23.31 -13.05 -14.78
C PRO A 31 -22.54 -12.36 -13.66
N ALA A 32 -22.72 -12.84 -12.44
CA ALA A 32 -21.93 -12.42 -11.30
C ALA A 32 -20.89 -13.50 -11.02
N TRP A 33 -19.67 -13.09 -10.77
CA TRP A 33 -18.69 -13.97 -10.17
C TRP A 33 -18.97 -14.00 -8.67
N GLN A 34 -19.39 -15.16 -8.14
CA GLN A 34 -19.66 -15.34 -6.72
C GLN A 34 -18.48 -16.09 -6.09
N PRO A 35 -17.52 -15.39 -5.48
CA PRO A 35 -16.37 -16.05 -4.88
C PRO A 35 -16.80 -16.87 -3.67
N PHE A 36 -16.57 -18.17 -3.74
CA PHE A 36 -16.75 -19.07 -2.61
C PHE A 36 -15.40 -19.28 -1.92
N LEU A 37 -15.20 -18.62 -0.77
CA LEU A 37 -13.97 -18.76 0.03
C LEU A 37 -14.00 -20.07 0.82
N SER A 38 -13.53 -21.14 0.19
CA SER A 38 -13.31 -22.44 0.83
C SER A 38 -11.89 -22.58 1.37
N ALA A 39 -11.73 -23.36 2.45
CA ALA A 39 -10.43 -23.69 3.04
C ALA A 39 -9.42 -24.24 2.02
N GLY A 40 -9.88 -24.93 0.98
CA GLY A 40 -9.04 -25.47 -0.08
C GLY A 40 -8.29 -24.42 -0.92
N TYR A 41 -8.84 -23.21 -1.06
CA TYR A 41 -8.17 -22.10 -1.77
C TYR A 41 -7.52 -21.10 -0.82
N VAL A 42 -8.12 -20.89 0.35
CA VAL A 42 -7.64 -19.92 1.33
C VAL A 42 -6.31 -20.36 1.95
N LEU A 43 -6.16 -21.63 2.31
CA LEU A 43 -4.94 -22.13 2.93
C LEU A 43 -3.69 -22.00 2.03
N PRO A 44 -3.69 -22.48 0.77
CA PRO A 44 -2.51 -22.35 -0.09
C PRO A 44 -2.19 -20.90 -0.47
N THR A 45 -3.20 -20.03 -0.61
CA THR A 45 -2.96 -18.61 -0.89
C THR A 45 -2.27 -17.90 0.27
N PHE A 46 -2.66 -18.20 1.52
CA PHE A 46 -1.96 -17.68 2.69
C PHE A 46 -0.52 -18.20 2.79
N PHE A 47 -0.25 -19.46 2.48
CA PHE A 47 1.14 -19.98 2.45
C PHE A 47 2.00 -19.27 1.41
N LEU A 48 1.47 -19.07 0.20
CA LEU A 48 2.20 -18.38 -0.87
C LEU A 48 2.50 -16.91 -0.50
N LEU A 49 1.49 -16.19 0.00
CA LEU A 49 1.67 -14.81 0.47
C LEU A 49 2.64 -14.75 1.65
N GLY A 50 2.58 -15.72 2.57
CA GLY A 50 3.51 -15.82 3.69
C GLY A 50 4.96 -15.94 3.22
N LEU A 51 5.24 -16.81 2.26
CA LEU A 51 6.60 -16.96 1.70
C LEU A 51 7.08 -15.67 1.02
N ILE A 52 6.21 -15.00 0.26
CA ILE A 52 6.52 -13.72 -0.37
C ILE A 52 6.84 -12.66 0.69
N PHE A 53 6.01 -12.55 1.74
CA PHE A 53 6.22 -11.59 2.82
C PHE A 53 7.47 -11.90 3.65
N ILE A 54 7.85 -13.16 3.81
CA ILE A 54 9.13 -13.52 4.45
C ILE A 54 10.30 -13.02 3.60
N ALA A 55 10.29 -13.25 2.28
CA ALA A 55 11.34 -12.79 1.40
C ALA A 55 11.47 -11.25 1.40
N ILE A 56 10.34 -10.55 1.27
CA ILE A 56 10.31 -9.08 1.33
C ILE A 56 10.75 -8.59 2.70
N GLY A 57 10.25 -9.19 3.77
CA GLY A 57 10.58 -8.83 5.15
C GLY A 57 12.07 -8.96 5.45
N LEU A 58 12.72 -10.02 4.95
CA LEU A 58 14.18 -10.18 5.06
C LEU A 58 14.94 -9.10 4.28
N GLY A 59 14.49 -8.76 3.07
CA GLY A 59 15.06 -7.67 2.29
C GLY A 59 14.94 -6.31 3.00
N LEU A 60 13.77 -6.01 3.55
CA LEU A 60 13.53 -4.80 4.35
C LEU A 60 14.34 -4.79 5.64
N TYR A 61 14.44 -5.93 6.32
CA TYR A 61 15.23 -6.06 7.55
C TYR A 61 16.72 -5.82 7.29
N PHE A 62 17.27 -6.42 6.24
CA PHE A 62 18.67 -6.23 5.90
C PHE A 62 18.96 -4.77 5.53
N THR A 63 18.15 -4.18 4.66
CA THR A 63 18.30 -2.78 4.26
C THR A 63 18.15 -1.82 5.45
N SER A 64 17.19 -2.05 6.35
CA SER A 64 17.03 -1.26 7.57
C SER A 64 18.29 -1.30 8.46
N ASN A 65 18.93 -2.46 8.60
CA ASN A 65 20.13 -2.60 9.41
C ASN A 65 21.40 -2.01 8.77
N THR A 66 21.36 -1.69 7.47
CA THR A 66 22.48 -0.98 6.82
C THR A 66 22.47 0.52 7.10
N VAL A 67 21.36 1.07 7.57
CA VAL A 67 21.24 2.50 7.90
C VAL A 67 22.04 2.77 9.17
N ILE A 68 22.87 3.81 9.13
CA ILE A 68 23.70 4.24 10.25
C ILE A 68 23.07 5.52 10.81
N GLU A 69 22.58 5.44 12.04
CA GLU A 69 21.95 6.57 12.75
C GLU A 69 22.75 6.92 13.99
N ILE A 70 22.90 8.22 14.25
CA ILE A 70 23.56 8.75 15.44
C ILE A 70 22.59 9.75 16.07
N GLU A 71 22.11 9.43 17.26
CA GLU A 71 21.21 10.28 18.04
C GLU A 71 21.99 11.00 19.15
N LEU A 72 21.81 12.32 19.26
CA LEU A 72 22.49 13.18 20.23
C LEU A 72 21.47 14.11 20.88
N ASP A 73 21.31 13.99 22.20
CA ASP A 73 20.46 14.91 22.98
C ASP A 73 21.22 16.19 23.33
N TYR A 74 20.74 17.33 22.80
CA TYR A 74 21.29 18.66 23.05
C TYR A 74 20.42 19.51 24.00
N THR A 75 19.35 18.94 24.54
CA THR A 75 18.36 19.68 25.36
C THR A 75 18.93 20.07 26.72
N GLY A 76 19.85 19.28 27.26
CA GLY A 76 20.57 19.62 28.48
C GLY A 76 19.85 19.27 29.79
N ASN A 77 18.82 18.40 29.77
CA ASN A 77 18.00 18.15 30.96
C ASN A 77 18.74 17.45 32.10
N SER A 78 19.80 16.67 31.79
CA SER A 78 20.60 16.01 32.80
C SER A 78 21.73 16.91 33.32
N PRO A 79 22.06 16.88 34.62
CA PRO A 79 23.12 17.72 35.19
C PRO A 79 24.52 17.38 34.67
N ASN A 80 24.69 16.19 34.08
CA ASN A 80 25.95 15.73 33.47
C ASN A 80 26.08 16.12 31.99
N SER A 81 25.04 16.71 31.39
CA SER A 81 25.08 17.12 29.98
C SER A 81 25.84 18.44 29.80
N LEU A 82 26.54 18.55 28.66
CA LEU A 82 27.31 19.76 28.31
C LEU A 82 26.42 21.00 28.18
N CYS A 83 25.17 20.84 27.76
CA CYS A 83 24.23 21.94 27.52
C CYS A 83 23.36 22.29 28.73
N HIS A 84 23.52 21.62 29.88
CA HIS A 84 22.68 21.83 31.08
C HIS A 84 22.62 23.28 31.55
N ARG A 85 23.72 24.00 31.37
CA ARG A 85 23.83 25.42 31.76
C ARG A 85 22.84 26.30 31.00
N CYS A 86 22.56 26.01 29.74
CA CYS A 86 21.61 26.78 28.93
C CYS A 86 20.16 26.53 29.35
N THR A 87 19.84 25.29 29.72
CA THR A 87 18.50 24.88 30.16
C THR A 87 18.13 25.47 31.52
N LYS A 88 19.10 25.57 32.44
CA LYS A 88 18.85 26.02 33.82
C LYS A 88 18.76 27.54 33.96
N ASN A 89 19.62 28.28 33.25
CA ASN A 89 19.79 29.72 33.47
C ASN A 89 19.07 30.60 32.44
N ASP A 90 18.35 29.99 31.48
CA ASP A 90 17.58 30.63 30.40
C ASP A 90 18.17 31.97 29.94
N THR A 91 19.46 31.93 29.58
CA THR A 91 20.18 33.14 29.19
C THR A 91 19.86 33.42 27.74
N LYS A 92 19.37 34.63 27.46
CA LYS A 92 19.31 35.17 26.09
C LYS A 92 20.71 35.04 25.48
N ASP A 93 20.80 34.39 24.33
CA ASP A 93 22.05 34.06 23.59
C ASP A 93 22.97 32.97 24.19
N CYS A 94 22.41 31.95 24.87
CA CYS A 94 23.21 30.78 25.27
C CYS A 94 23.69 29.95 24.07
N LYS A 95 25.00 29.65 24.00
CA LYS A 95 25.59 28.77 22.98
C LYS A 95 26.14 27.50 23.62
N CYS A 96 25.69 26.34 23.13
CA CYS A 96 26.24 25.04 23.48
C CYS A 96 26.79 24.35 22.24
N THR A 97 27.96 23.73 22.37
CA THR A 97 28.60 22.97 21.29
C THR A 97 28.76 21.52 21.73
N ILE A 98 28.31 20.59 20.89
CA ILE A 98 28.46 19.16 21.11
C ILE A 98 29.41 18.61 20.05
N HIS A 99 30.50 18.01 20.50
CA HIS A 99 31.44 17.32 19.63
C HIS A 99 31.08 15.84 19.58
N PHE A 100 30.95 15.29 18.37
CA PHE A 100 30.74 13.87 18.15
C PHE A 100 31.66 13.36 17.06
N MET A 101 31.96 12.06 17.12
CA MET A 101 32.78 11.38 16.12
C MET A 101 31.93 10.37 15.37
N VAL A 102 32.09 10.35 14.05
CA VAL A 102 31.39 9.43 13.16
C VAL A 102 32.38 8.35 12.74
N ASN A 103 32.30 7.18 13.38
CA ASN A 103 33.26 6.08 13.18
C ASN A 103 32.96 5.23 11.92
N LYS A 104 31.87 5.52 11.21
CA LYS A 104 31.49 4.81 9.98
C LYS A 104 31.17 5.80 8.87
N THR A 105 31.62 5.51 7.65
CA THR A 105 31.32 6.33 6.48
C THR A 105 29.81 6.34 6.22
N LEU A 106 29.21 7.52 6.31
CA LEU A 106 27.82 7.71 5.90
C LEU A 106 27.76 7.66 4.37
N PRO A 107 26.87 6.85 3.78
CA PRO A 107 26.70 6.85 2.33
C PRO A 107 26.17 8.22 1.90
N VAL A 108 26.99 8.99 1.19
CA VAL A 108 26.57 10.24 0.58
C VAL A 108 25.66 9.88 -0.59
N ARG A 109 24.38 10.23 -0.50
CA ARG A 109 23.50 10.25 -1.67
C ARG A 109 23.98 11.40 -2.55
N THR A 110 24.87 11.13 -3.50
CA THR A 110 25.02 12.03 -4.64
C THR A 110 23.66 12.04 -5.32
N VAL A 111 23.04 13.22 -5.43
CA VAL A 111 21.92 13.42 -6.34
C VAL A 111 22.44 12.92 -7.69
N GLU A 112 21.87 11.82 -8.17
CA GLU A 112 22.09 11.37 -9.53
C GLU A 112 21.51 12.48 -10.39
N ASP A 113 22.36 13.41 -10.82
CA ASP A 113 22.02 14.37 -11.85
C ASP A 113 21.50 13.54 -13.04
N PRO A 114 20.27 13.76 -13.50
CA PRO A 114 19.81 13.14 -14.73
C PRO A 114 20.58 13.78 -15.89
N ALA A 115 21.78 13.29 -16.15
CA ALA A 115 22.50 13.57 -17.37
C ALA A 115 21.78 12.82 -18.51
N ILE A 116 20.95 13.59 -19.22
CA ILE A 116 20.56 13.50 -20.64
C ILE A 116 20.71 12.13 -21.31
#